data_AF-A0A497EC37-F1
#
_entry.id   AF-A0A497EC37-F1
#
_cell.length_a   1.000
_cell.length_b   1.000
_cell.length_c   1.000
_cell.angle_alpha   90.00
_cell.angle_beta   90.00
_cell.angle_gamma   90.00
#
_symmetry.space_group_name_H-M   'P 1'
#
loop_
_entity.id
_entity.type
_entity.pdbx_description
1 polymer ?
#
loop_
_entity_poly.entity_id
_entity_poly.type
_entity_poly.pdbx_seq_one_letter_code
_entity_poly.pdbx_strand_id
1 'polypeptide(L)'
;LPELDETLRVFHGLAAKQRLSQAALEVLSIVAHRQPVTLPEVNFVRGANSTAVVRTLLDRGLLRLAGRKKVVGNPFLYRTTKEFLVHFGLDRIEELPEPEKMIQDENVEAE
;
A
#
# COMPACT_ATOMS: atom_id res chain seq x y z
N LEU A 1 -29.34 -8.25 10.72
CA LEU A 1 -29.97 -9.33 9.94
C LEU A 1 -28.89 -10.34 9.58
N PRO A 2 -28.74 -11.43 10.34
CA PRO A 2 -27.70 -12.46 10.12
C PRO A 2 -27.76 -13.11 8.73
N GLU A 3 -28.93 -13.09 8.11
CA GLU A 3 -29.23 -13.69 6.80
C GLU A 3 -28.56 -12.96 5.63
N LEU A 4 -28.16 -11.70 5.81
CA LEU A 4 -27.39 -10.95 4.82
C LEU A 4 -25.87 -11.17 4.94
N ASP A 5 -25.37 -11.78 6.02
CA ASP A 5 -23.91 -11.88 6.28
C ASP A 5 -23.18 -12.68 5.18
N GLU A 6 -23.76 -13.81 4.76
CA GLU A 6 -23.17 -14.68 3.74
C GLU A 6 -23.18 -14.02 2.36
N THR A 7 -24.27 -13.34 2.01
CA THR A 7 -24.42 -12.64 0.72
C THR A 7 -23.53 -11.39 0.65
N LEU A 8 -23.41 -10.65 1.77
CA LEU A 8 -22.53 -9.48 1.87
C LEU A 8 -21.05 -9.86 1.78
N ARG A 9 -20.62 -11.00 2.32
CA ARG A 9 -19.23 -11.47 2.18
C ARG A 9 -18.85 -11.73 0.72
N VAL A 10 -19.77 -12.28 -0.06
CA VAL A 10 -19.59 -12.50 -1.51
C VAL A 10 -19.59 -11.16 -2.26
N PHE A 11 -20.49 -10.23 -1.92
CA PHE A 11 -20.64 -8.94 -2.60
C PHE A 11 -19.55 -7.89 -2.25
N HIS A 12 -19.05 -7.87 -1.02
CA HIS A 12 -17.96 -6.96 -0.58
C HIS A 12 -16.55 -7.51 -0.85
N GLY A 13 -16.40 -8.62 -1.59
CA GLY A 13 -15.09 -9.19 -1.91
C GLY A 13 -14.33 -9.70 -0.67
N LEU A 14 -15.05 -10.08 0.39
CA LEU A 14 -14.48 -10.80 1.52
C LEU A 14 -14.17 -12.27 1.17
N ALA A 15 -14.71 -12.76 0.05
CA ALA A 15 -14.28 -13.99 -0.60
C ALA A 15 -12.83 -13.84 -1.13
N ALA A 16 -11.88 -14.01 -0.20
CA ALA A 16 -10.43 -14.06 -0.38
C ALA A 16 -9.73 -12.76 -0.81
N LYS A 17 -9.81 -11.69 0.02
CA LYS A 17 -8.68 -10.73 0.11
C LYS A 17 -7.44 -11.54 0.50
N GLN A 18 -6.62 -11.93 -0.48
CA GLN A 18 -5.40 -12.68 -0.19
C GLN A 18 -4.53 -11.85 0.75
N ARG A 19 -4.22 -12.42 1.92
CA ARG A 19 -3.38 -11.77 2.93
C ARG A 19 -2.11 -11.23 2.27
N LEU A 20 -1.84 -9.96 2.53
CA LEU A 20 -0.58 -9.34 2.16
C LEU A 20 0.48 -9.81 3.15
N SER A 21 1.67 -10.11 2.66
CA SER A 21 2.82 -10.37 3.54
C SER A 21 3.25 -9.07 4.22
N GLN A 22 4.02 -9.18 5.30
CA GLN A 22 4.57 -8.01 5.99
C GLN A 22 5.39 -7.14 5.03
N ALA A 23 6.26 -7.77 4.22
CA ALA A 23 7.03 -7.06 3.20
C ALA A 23 6.15 -6.32 2.17
N ALA A 24 5.00 -6.88 1.80
CA ALA A 24 4.06 -6.23 0.90
C ALA A 24 3.38 -5.02 1.56
N LEU A 25 3.02 -5.13 2.84
CA LEU A 25 2.47 -4.02 3.62
C LEU A 25 3.48 -2.88 3.81
N GLU A 26 4.74 -3.21 4.13
CA GLU A 26 5.83 -2.23 4.22
C GLU A 26 5.98 -1.44 2.93
N VAL A 27 6.11 -2.13 1.79
CA VAL A 27 6.28 -1.49 0.47
C VAL A 27 5.05 -0.67 0.10
N LEU A 28 3.83 -1.17 0.34
CA LEU A 28 2.60 -0.41 0.10
C LEU A 28 2.57 0.87 0.92
N SER A 29 2.89 0.79 2.22
CA SER A 29 2.91 1.96 3.10
C SER A 29 3.92 3.00 2.61
N ILE A 30 5.14 2.58 2.24
CA ILE A 30 6.16 3.49 1.70
C ILE A 30 5.65 4.19 0.43
N VAL A 31 5.08 3.44 -0.52
CA VAL A 31 4.57 4.01 -1.77
C VAL A 31 3.38 4.93 -1.51
N ALA A 32 2.45 4.54 -0.65
CA ALA A 32 1.26 5.33 -0.34
C ALA A 32 1.60 6.71 0.25
N HIS A 33 2.57 6.77 1.17
CA HIS A 33 2.99 8.03 1.80
C HIS A 33 3.96 8.87 0.96
N ARG A 34 4.70 8.26 0.02
CA ARG A 34 5.72 8.98 -0.79
C ARG A 34 5.42 9.07 -2.27
N GLN A 35 4.25 8.64 -2.72
CA GLN A 35 3.89 8.66 -4.14
C GLN A 35 3.88 10.10 -4.71
N PRO A 36 4.28 10.28 -5.98
CA PRO A 36 4.87 9.27 -6.86
C PRO A 36 6.35 8.98 -6.50
N VAL A 37 6.73 7.71 -6.39
CA VAL A 37 8.06 7.27 -5.92
C VAL A 37 8.71 6.24 -6.84
N THR A 38 10.03 6.18 -6.91
CA THR A 38 10.79 5.20 -7.71
C THR A 38 11.18 3.96 -6.90
N LEU A 39 11.46 2.83 -7.58
CA LEU A 39 11.92 1.61 -6.90
C LEU A 39 13.22 1.80 -6.09
N PRO A 40 14.24 2.55 -6.56
CA PRO A 40 15.41 2.85 -5.74
C PRO A 40 15.08 3.62 -4.45
N GLU A 41 14.16 4.59 -4.51
CA GLU A 41 13.72 5.34 -3.32
C GLU A 41 12.96 4.44 -2.33
N VAL A 42 12.11 3.53 -2.84
CA VAL A 42 11.45 2.51 -2.00
C VAL A 42 12.48 1.61 -1.32
N ASN A 43 13.46 1.10 -2.07
CA ASN A 43 14.52 0.25 -1.51
C ASN A 43 15.35 0.99 -0.46
N PHE A 44 15.64 2.27 -0.70
CA PHE A 44 16.38 3.12 0.24
C PHE A 44 15.63 3.29 1.56
N VAL A 45 14.35 3.64 1.51
CA VAL A 45 13.52 3.80 2.72
C VAL A 45 13.35 2.47 3.46
N ARG A 46 13.13 1.36 2.73
CA ARG A 46 12.91 0.05 3.34
C ARG A 46 14.21 -0.59 3.87
N GLY A 47 15.37 -0.17 3.37
CA GLY A 47 16.65 -0.82 3.65
C GLY A 47 16.80 -2.21 3.02
N ALA A 48 15.93 -2.60 2.09
CA ALA A 48 15.92 -3.94 1.48
C ALA A 48 15.44 -3.91 0.02
N ASN A 49 15.87 -4.90 -0.78
CA ASN A 49 15.42 -5.05 -2.16
C ASN A 49 13.92 -5.39 -2.21
N SER A 50 13.16 -4.58 -2.96
CA SER A 50 11.71 -4.66 -3.06
C SER A 50 11.20 -4.98 -4.46
N THR A 51 12.07 -5.36 -5.41
CA THR A 51 11.70 -5.59 -6.81
C THR A 51 10.58 -6.63 -6.97
N ALA A 52 10.74 -7.79 -6.32
CA ALA A 52 9.73 -8.86 -6.39
C ALA A 52 8.41 -8.44 -5.72
N VAL A 53 8.48 -7.69 -4.63
CA VAL A 53 7.30 -7.21 -3.90
C VAL A 53 6.53 -6.20 -4.74
N VAL A 54 7.22 -5.20 -5.32
CA VAL A 54 6.61 -4.21 -6.22
C VAL A 54 5.97 -4.91 -7.42
N ARG A 55 6.62 -5.92 -8.01
CA ARG A 55 6.02 -6.71 -9.09
C ARG A 55 4.73 -7.39 -8.65
N THR A 56 4.74 -8.10 -7.52
CA THR A 56 3.54 -8.75 -6.98
C THR A 56 2.41 -7.74 -6.72
N LEU A 57 2.73 -6.54 -6.23
CA LEU A 57 1.73 -5.50 -5.96
C LEU A 57 1.16 -4.88 -7.24
N LEU A 58 1.96 -4.78 -8.31
CA LEU A 58 1.49 -4.41 -9.65
C LEU A 58 0.56 -5.49 -10.21
N ASP A 59 0.97 -6.76 -10.14
CA ASP A 59 0.18 -7.90 -10.63
C ASP A 59 -1.16 -8.03 -9.88
N ARG A 60 -1.19 -7.67 -8.60
CA ARG A 60 -2.41 -7.59 -7.77
C ARG A 60 -3.23 -6.31 -7.97
N GLY A 61 -2.76 -5.37 -8.80
CA GLY A 61 -3.45 -4.11 -9.07
C GLY A 61 -3.49 -3.13 -7.90
N LEU A 62 -2.67 -3.32 -6.86
CA LEU A 62 -2.59 -2.40 -5.70
C LEU A 62 -1.64 -1.22 -5.97
N LEU A 63 -0.69 -1.40 -6.90
CA LEU A 63 0.18 -0.34 -7.41
C LEU A 63 -0.01 -0.18 -8.92
N ARG A 64 0.38 0.99 -9.43
CA ARG A 64 0.46 1.29 -10.87
C ARG A 64 1.62 2.22 -11.19
N LEU A 65 1.95 2.30 -12.47
CA LEU A 65 2.87 3.31 -12.99
C LEU A 65 2.26 4.71 -12.95
N ALA A 66 3.09 5.70 -12.62
CA ALA A 66 2.79 7.13 -12.56
C ALA A 66 3.63 7.94 -13.57
N GLY A 67 4.27 7.26 -14.52
CA GLY A 67 5.19 7.87 -15.49
C GLY A 67 6.65 7.54 -15.17
N ARG A 68 7.55 8.45 -15.53
CA ARG A 68 9.00 8.31 -15.33
C ARG A 68 9.58 9.55 -14.69
N LYS A 69 10.57 9.38 -13.81
CA LYS A 69 11.30 10.49 -13.19
C LYS A 69 12.34 11.00 -14.18
N LYS A 70 12.38 12.31 -14.45
CA LYS A 70 13.31 12.96 -15.40
C LYS A 70 14.71 13.13 -14.79
N VAL A 71 15.38 12.01 -14.53
CA VAL A 71 16.74 11.93 -13.99
C VAL A 71 17.51 10.84 -14.74
N VAL A 72 18.82 10.72 -14.48
CA VAL A 72 19.65 9.67 -15.10
C VAL A 72 19.03 8.29 -14.84
N GLY A 73 18.95 7.48 -15.90
CA GLY A 73 18.31 6.16 -15.88
C GLY A 73 16.78 6.17 -16.08
N ASN A 74 16.12 7.33 -16.09
CA ASN A 74 14.68 7.50 -16.33
C ASN A 74 13.80 6.43 -15.64
N PRO A 75 13.95 6.24 -14.31
CA PRO A 75 13.25 5.17 -13.60
C PRO A 75 11.74 5.39 -13.60
N PHE A 76 11.00 4.28 -13.52
CA PHE A 76 9.56 4.30 -13.34
C PHE A 76 9.17 4.93 -12.01
N LEU A 77 8.08 5.70 -12.04
CA LEU A 77 7.38 6.18 -10.84
C LEU A 77 6.19 5.26 -10.55
N TYR A 78 5.97 4.98 -9.28
CA TYR A 78 4.90 4.13 -8.77
C TYR A 78 3.96 4.94 -7.87
N ARG A 79 2.70 4.51 -7.83
CA ARG A 79 1.67 5.01 -6.92
C ARG A 79 0.59 3.96 -6.67
N THR A 80 -0.21 4.19 -5.65
CA THR A 80 -1.39 3.38 -5.32
C THR A 80 -2.50 3.54 -6.36
N THR A 81 -3.43 2.59 -6.35
CA THR A 81 -4.59 2.52 -7.23
C THR A 81 -5.89 2.79 -6.46
N LYS A 82 -7.04 2.72 -7.15
CA LYS A 82 -8.34 2.77 -6.46
C LYS A 82 -8.62 1.46 -5.72
N GLU A 83 -8.14 0.35 -6.25
CA GLU A 83 -8.22 -0.97 -5.64
C GLU A 83 -7.48 -1.00 -4.31
N PHE A 84 -6.38 -0.26 -4.16
CA PHE A 84 -5.74 -0.03 -2.86
C PHE A 84 -6.71 0.62 -1.87
N LEU A 85 -7.38 1.72 -2.24
CA LEU A 85 -8.32 2.42 -1.36
C LEU A 85 -9.45 1.48 -0.91
N VAL A 86 -10.05 0.74 -1.86
CA VAL A 86 -11.08 -0.27 -1.55
C VAL A 86 -10.54 -1.40 -0.67
N HIS A 87 -9.29 -1.82 -0.89
CA HIS A 87 -8.66 -2.88 -0.10
C HIS A 87 -8.51 -2.47 1.37
N PHE A 88 -8.15 -1.21 1.63
CA PHE A 88 -7.93 -0.66 2.97
C PHE A 88 -9.13 0.09 3.56
N GLY A 89 -10.24 0.20 2.83
CA GLY A 89 -11.45 0.87 3.31
C GLY A 89 -11.30 2.38 3.45
N LEU A 90 -10.53 3.00 2.55
CA LEU A 90 -10.28 4.44 2.52
C LEU A 90 -11.09 5.07 1.37
N ASP A 91 -11.57 6.29 1.57
CA ASP A 91 -12.19 7.06 0.48
C ASP A 91 -11.14 7.85 -0.30
N ARG A 92 -10.05 8.25 0.37
CA ARG A 92 -8.94 9.00 -0.23
C ARG A 92 -7.61 8.72 0.45
N ILE A 93 -6.53 9.05 -0.26
CA ILE A 93 -5.17 8.74 0.22
C ILE A 93 -4.78 9.58 1.44
N GLU A 94 -5.37 10.77 1.58
CA GLU A 94 -5.12 11.71 2.67
C GLU A 94 -5.68 11.24 4.02
N GLU A 95 -6.50 10.18 4.04
CA GLU A 95 -6.98 9.52 5.26
C GLU A 95 -5.93 8.59 5.89
N LEU A 96 -4.83 8.36 5.20
CA LEU A 96 -3.73 7.61 5.78
C LEU A 96 -3.14 8.36 6.99
N PRO A 97 -2.88 7.66 8.10
CA PRO A 97 -2.27 8.26 9.27
C PRO A 97 -0.88 8.78 8.93
N GLU A 98 -0.51 9.95 9.46
CA GLU A 98 0.85 10.47 9.29
C GLU A 98 1.83 9.53 10.00
N PRO A 99 2.93 9.12 9.34
CA PRO A 99 3.89 8.20 9.91
C PRO A 99 4.52 8.73 11.21
N GLU A 100 4.65 10.05 11.36
CA GLU A 100 5.17 10.69 12.58
C GLU A 100 4.21 10.58 13.77
N LYS A 101 2.90 10.47 13.54
CA LYS A 101 1.88 10.33 14.59
C LYS A 101 1.79 8.89 15.10
N MET A 102 2.05 7.90 14.25
CA MET A 102 2.02 6.47 14.63
C MET A 102 3.11 6.10 15.65
N ILE A 103 4.26 6.80 15.62
CA ILE A 103 5.36 6.57 16.58
C ILE A 103 5.01 7.09 17.98
N GLN A 104 4.06 8.02 18.09
CA GLN A 104 3.65 8.60 19.38
C GLN A 104 2.67 7.68 20.11
N ASP A 105 1.76 7.02 19.39
CA ASP A 105 0.74 6.15 19.99
C ASP A 105 1.35 4.88 20.61
N GLU A 106 2.44 4.32 20.06
CA GLU A 106 3.13 3.16 20.63
C GLU A 106 3.86 3.47 21.96
N ASN A 107 4.10 4.74 22.26
CA ASN A 107 4.74 5.16 23.52
C ASN A 107 3.74 5.46 24.65
N VAL A 108 2.44 5.54 24.37
CA VAL A 108 1.41 5.83 25.38
C VAL A 108 0.87 4.57 26.06
N GLU A 109 1.02 3.39 25.44
CA GLU A 109 0.60 2.10 26.02
C GLU A 109 1.69 1.42 26.88
N ALA A 110 2.87 2.06 27.02
CA ALA A 110 4.02 1.51 27.73
C ALA A 110 4.31 2.15 29.11
N GLU A 111 3.40 2.98 29.65
CA GLU A 111 3.48 3.55 31.00
C GLU A 111 2.48 2.95 32.00
#